data_AF-A0A935B462-F1
#
_entry.id   AF-A0A935B462-F1
#
_cell.length_a   1.000
_cell.length_b   1.000
_cell.length_c   1.000
_cell.angle_alpha   90.00
_cell.angle_beta   90.00
_cell.angle_gamma   90.00
#
_symmetry.space_group_name_H-M   'P 1'
#
loop_
_entity.id
_entity.type
_entity.pdbx_description
1 polymer ?
#
loop_
_entity_poly.entity_id
_entity_poly.type
_entity_poly.pdbx_seq_one_letter_code
_entity_poly.pdbx_strand_id
1 'polypeptide(L)' 'MRSFTAAAAKNKFGELVDMARSAPVAITKYDRTVLVIMAVEEYERLAKLDAAHGPSASPIDDQDQ' A
#
# COMPACT_ATOMS: atom_id res chain seq x y z
N MET A 1 -0.13 -4.51 10.25
CA MET A 1 -0.79 -3.83 9.11
C MET A 1 -2.28 -4.02 9.26
N ARG A 2 -3.06 -2.94 9.23
CA ARG A 2 -4.54 -3.02 9.23
C ARG A 2 -5.04 -3.18 7.79
N SER A 3 -6.25 -3.67 7.59
CA SER A 3 -6.85 -3.82 6.26
C SER A 3 -8.21 -3.12 6.17
N PHE A 4 -8.48 -2.51 5.02
CA PHE A 4 -9.72 -1.84 4.66
C PHE A 4 -10.23 -2.42 3.34
N THR A 5 -11.53 -2.65 3.20
CA THR A 5 -12.06 -3.00 1.87
C THR A 5 -12.05 -1.76 0.97
N ALA A 6 -11.99 -1.95 -0.35
CA ALA A 6 -12.11 -0.85 -1.30
C ALA A 6 -13.41 -0.04 -1.12
N ALA A 7 -14.50 -0.72 -0.77
CA ALA A 7 -15.77 -0.09 -0.45
C ALA A 7 -15.70 0.77 0.83
N ALA A 8 -15.05 0.26 1.88
CA ALA A 8 -14.84 1.01 3.12
C ALA A 8 -13.92 2.23 2.89
N ALA A 9 -12.86 2.08 2.09
CA ALA A 9 -11.95 3.16 1.76
C ALA A 9 -12.65 4.34 1.07
N LYS A 10 -13.55 4.05 0.13
CA LYS A 10 -14.38 5.06 -0.53
C LYS A 10 -15.29 5.81 0.47
N ASN A 11 -15.90 5.08 1.40
CA ASN A 11 -16.93 5.63 2.30
C ASN A 11 -16.38 6.27 3.58
N LYS A 12 -15.17 5.88 4.01
CA LYS A 12 -14.56 6.27 5.28
C LYS A 12 -13.13 6.77 5.07
N PHE A 13 -12.95 7.64 4.07
CA PHE A 13 -11.64 8.11 3.68
C PHE A 13 -10.92 8.89 4.79
N GLY A 14 -11.63 9.70 5.58
CA GLY A 14 -11.03 10.42 6.72
C GLY A 14 -10.41 9.47 7.76
N GLU A 15 -11.17 8.44 8.17
CA GLU A 15 -10.69 7.40 9.11
C GLU A 15 -9.49 6.65 8.52
N LEU A 16 -9.54 6.34 7.22
CA LEU A 16 -8.44 5.69 6.50
C LEU A 16 -7.16 6.53 6.53
N VAL A 17 -7.26 7.85 6.30
CA VAL A 17 -6.12 8.77 6.36
C VAL A 17 -5.55 8.83 7.76
N ASP A 18 -6.38 8.99 8.79
CA ASP A 18 -5.93 9.03 10.18
C ASP A 18 -5.20 7.75 10.58
N MET A 19 -5.72 6.58 10.16
CA MET A 19 -5.04 5.30 10.39
C MET A 19 -3.73 5.19 9.61
N ALA A 20 -3.71 5.58 8.34
CA ALA A 20 -2.53 5.50 7.47
C ALA A 20 -1.36 6.37 7.96
N ARG A 21 -1.65 7.47 8.68
CA ARG A 21 -0.64 8.28 9.36
C ARG A 21 0.02 7.57 10.54
N SER A 22 -0.69 6.65 11.20
CA SER A 22 -0.16 5.89 12.34
C SER A 22 0.58 4.62 11.92
N ALA A 23 0.12 3.95 10.86
CA ALA A 23 0.70 2.72 10.34
C ALA A 23 0.17 2.43 8.92
N PRO A 24 0.90 1.66 8.09
CA PRO A 24 0.41 1.26 6.78
C PRO A 24 -0.90 0.46 6.83
N VAL A 25 -1.81 0.80 5.93
CA VAL A 25 -3.13 0.18 5.79
C VAL A 25 -3.24 -0.47 4.42
N ALA A 26 -3.51 -1.77 4.38
CA ALA A 26 -3.81 -2.51 3.17
C ALA A 26 -5.25 -2.22 2.70
N ILE A 27 -5.45 -2.08 1.39
CA ILE A 27 -6.77 -2.04 0.79
C ILE A 27 -7.03 -3.37 0.09
N THR A 28 -8.14 -4.02 0.40
CA THR A 28 -8.56 -5.30 -0.16
C THR A 28 -9.73 -5.15 -1.13
N LYS A 29 -9.71 -5.95 -2.19
CA LYS A 29 -10.82 -6.15 -3.12
C LYS A 29 -11.02 -7.66 -3.29
N TYR A 30 -12.22 -8.16 -3.00
CA TYR A 30 -12.52 -9.60 -3.03
C TYR A 30 -11.44 -10.43 -2.28
N ASP A 31 -11.13 -10.02 -1.05
CA ASP A 31 -10.13 -10.63 -0.16
C ASP A 31 -8.67 -10.64 -0.65
N ARG A 32 -8.37 -9.97 -1.77
CA ARG A 32 -6.99 -9.73 -2.22
C ARG A 32 -6.54 -8.33 -1.86
N THR A 33 -5.37 -8.21 -1.23
CA THR A 33 -4.70 -6.92 -1.05
C THR A 33 -4.28 -6.38 -2.41
N VAL A 34 -4.80 -5.21 -2.78
CA VAL A 34 -4.55 -4.57 -4.07
C VAL A 34 -3.71 -3.32 -3.95
N LEU A 35 -3.78 -2.61 -2.81
CA LEU A 35 -3.06 -1.36 -2.56
C LEU A 35 -2.63 -1.28 -1.09
N VAL A 36 -1.66 -0.43 -0.79
CA VAL A 36 -1.31 -0.03 0.58
C VAL A 36 -1.30 1.51 0.63
N ILE A 37 -1.90 2.07 1.67
CA ILE A 37 -1.83 3.50 1.98
C ILE A 37 -1.00 3.69 3.24
N MET A 38 -0.11 4.67 3.22
CA MET A 38 0.79 5.03 4.33
C MET A 38 1.09 6.53 4.27
N ALA A 39 1.66 7.06 5.36
CA ALA A 39 2.23 8.40 5.39
C ALA A 39 3.32 8.57 4.31
N VAL A 40 3.44 9.79 3.77
CA VAL A 40 4.40 10.08 2.69
C VAL A 40 5.84 9.89 3.18
N GLU A 41 6.12 10.25 4.43
CA GLU A 41 7.42 10.13 5.06
C GLU A 41 7.86 8.66 5.15
N GLU A 42 6.91 7.75 5.39
CA GLU A 42 7.18 6.31 5.44
C GLU A 42 7.43 5.74 4.04
N TYR A 43 6.67 6.18 3.04
CA TYR A 43 6.93 5.82 1.65
C TYR A 43 8.33 6.29 1.21
N GLU A 44 8.71 7.52 1.52
CA GLU A 44 10.03 8.05 1.18
C GLU A 44 11.16 7.28 1.88
N ARG A 45 10.95 6.85 3.13
CA ARG A 45 11.90 6.01 3.85
C ARG A 45 12.11 4.67 3.13
N LEU A 46 11.02 4.01 2.71
CA LEU A 46 11.09 2.75 1.97
C LEU A 46 11.74 2.95 0.60
N ALA A 47 11.35 3.98 -0.15
CA ALA A 47 11.94 4.27 -1.46
C ALA A 47 13.45 4.51 -1.39
N LYS A 48 13.95 5.17 -0.33
CA LYS A 48 15.39 5.34 -0.08
C LYS A 48 16.09 4.01 0.22
N LEU A 49 15.43 3.13 0.97
CA LEU A 49 15.95 1.79 1.22
C LEU A 49 16.00 1.01 -0.08
N ASP A 50 14.93 0.97 -0.87
CA ASP A 50 14.89 0.25 -2.14
C ASP A 50 15.99 0.74 -3.11
N ALA A 51 16.20 2.06 -3.19
CA ALA A 51 17.29 2.64 -3.97
C ALA A 51 18.69 2.21 -3.48
N ALA A 52 18.86 2.02 -2.17
CA ALA A 52 20.11 1.54 -1.58
C ALA A 52 20.35 0.04 -1.80
N HIS A 53 19.30 -0.76 -2.00
CA HIS A 53 19.40 -2.21 -2.18
C HIS A 53 19.65 -2.64 -3.65
N GLY A 54 19.82 -1.70 -4.58
CA GLY A 54 19.97 -1.98 -6.00
C GLY A 54 18.70 -2.59 -6.62
N PRO A 55 18.63 -2.78 -7.95
CA PRO A 55 17.40 -3.27 -8.58
C PRO A 55 17.13 -4.71 -8.14
N SER A 56 16.23 -4.89 -7.17
CA SER A 56 15.59 -6.18 -6.95
C SER A 56 14.61 -6.40 -8.09
N ALA A 57 15.12 -6.99 -9.18
CA ALA A 57 14.29 -7.47 -10.26
C ALA A 57 13.32 -8.52 -9.71
N SER A 58 12.05 -8.15 -9.64
CA SER A 58 10.97 -9.06 -10.03
C SER A 58 9.96 -8.18 -10.74
N PRO A 59 10.03 -8.09 -12.09
CA PRO A 59 8.89 -7.66 -12.87
C PRO A 59 7.70 -8.44 -12.37
N ILE A 60 6.61 -7.74 -12.06
CA ILE A 60 5.31 -8.41 -11.94
C ILE A 60 5.08 -8.95 -13.35
N ASP A 61 5.34 -10.25 -13.49
CA ASP A 61 5.39 -10.99 -14.73
C ASP A 61 4.09 -10.76 -15.52
N ASP A 62 4.25 -10.45 -16.80
CA ASP A 62 3.20 -10.48 -17.81
C ASP A 62 2.54 -11.88 -17.80
N GLN A 63 1.50 -12.06 -17.01
CA GLN A 63 0.56 -13.17 -17.17
C GLN A 63 -0.86 -12.64 -17.13
N ASP A 64 -1.28 -12.12 -18.27
CA ASP A 64 -2.59 -12.41 -18.88
C ASP A 64 -2.48 -11.99 -20.37
N GLN A 65 -1.83 -12.85 -21.16
CA GLN A 65 -2.18 -13.06 -22.58
C GLN A 65 -3.37 -14.00 -22.65
#